data_AF-A0A7C6US51-F1
#
_entry.id   AF-A0A7C6US51-F1
#
_cell.length_a   1.000
_cell.length_b   1.000
_cell.length_c   1.000
_cell.angle_alpha   90.00
_cell.angle_beta   90.00
_cell.angle_gamma   90.00
#
_symmetry.space_group_name_H-M   'P 1'
#
loop_
_entity.id
_entity.type
_entity.pdbx_description
1 polymer ?
#
loop_
_entity_poly.entity_id
_entity_poly.type
_entity_poly.pdbx_seq_one_letter_code
_entity_poly.pdbx_strand_id
1 'polypeptide(L)'
;MPEFTRDVRIFARELYHPLVADPVSNTVLLTGRSRGLLVTGSNMSGKSTFLRAAGLNALLAQTAATCHAAAYESCDVRLLTCIGRADNVVEGKSYYLEEALGILRVLNALDDQLVTLAIFDEMFRGTNSEERIAAGFRVLKYIIEHNALVLVATHDLELTEMLSESYANSHFTDRVGSFGLEFDFKLKEGPATTKNAIALLRHLKYPREITDPAPPNYGGARR
;
A
#
# COMPACT_ATOMS: atom_id res chain seq x y z
N MET A 1 -0.82 26.05 -5.21
CA MET A 1 -0.95 25.94 -3.75
C MET A 1 -1.98 24.85 -3.46
N PRO A 2 -1.91 24.16 -2.32
CA PRO A 2 -2.95 23.23 -1.89
C PRO A 2 -4.31 23.92 -1.79
N GLU A 3 -5.37 23.24 -2.24
CA GLU A 3 -6.75 23.72 -2.14
C GLU A 3 -7.54 22.85 -1.16
N PHE A 4 -8.27 23.49 -0.24
CA PHE A 4 -9.06 22.78 0.76
C PHE A 4 -10.56 22.86 0.45
N THR A 5 -11.24 21.72 0.49
CA THR A 5 -12.66 21.58 0.19
C THR A 5 -13.42 20.92 1.34
N ARG A 6 -14.75 20.95 1.28
CA ARG A 6 -15.61 20.29 2.28
C ARG A 6 -15.91 18.84 1.93
N ASP A 7 -15.63 18.42 0.70
CA ASP A 7 -15.92 17.06 0.27
C ASP A 7 -14.88 16.11 0.86
N VAL A 8 -15.33 14.93 1.32
CA VAL A 8 -14.43 13.89 1.82
C VAL A 8 -13.63 13.31 0.65
N ARG A 9 -12.49 13.93 0.34
CA ARG A 9 -11.64 13.55 -0.78
C ARG A 9 -10.18 13.95 -0.57
N ILE A 10 -9.31 13.25 -1.29
CA ILE A 10 -7.93 13.66 -1.56
C ILE A 10 -7.69 13.48 -3.05
N PHE A 11 -7.18 14.51 -3.69
CA PHE A 11 -6.65 14.49 -5.04
C PHE A 11 -5.26 15.11 -5.04
N ALA A 12 -4.26 14.37 -5.50
CA ALA A 12 -2.93 14.92 -5.73
C ALA A 12 -2.41 14.40 -7.07
N ARG A 13 -2.13 15.33 -7.99
CA ARG A 13 -1.63 15.04 -9.34
C ARG A 13 -0.12 15.14 -9.38
N GLU A 14 0.53 14.14 -9.95
CA GLU A 14 1.99 14.08 -10.08
C GLU A 14 2.71 14.37 -8.75
N LEU A 15 2.19 13.80 -7.66
CA LEU A 15 2.82 13.86 -6.35
C LEU A 15 4.12 13.06 -6.35
N TYR A 16 5.11 13.53 -5.61
CA TYR A 16 6.39 12.84 -5.45
C TYR A 16 6.95 12.99 -4.04
N HIS A 17 7.94 12.15 -3.72
CA HIS A 17 8.66 12.22 -2.46
C HIS A 17 9.93 13.08 -2.63
N PRO A 18 10.09 14.22 -1.91
CA PRO A 18 11.17 15.17 -2.14
C PRO A 18 12.56 14.64 -1.73
N LEU A 19 12.63 13.62 -0.87
CA LEU A 19 13.91 13.00 -0.47
C LEU A 19 14.41 11.91 -1.44
N VAL A 20 13.68 11.65 -2.53
CA VAL A 20 14.14 10.74 -3.60
C VAL A 20 14.83 11.59 -4.66
N ALA A 21 16.07 11.24 -5.04
CA ALA A 21 16.91 12.06 -5.92
C ALA A 21 16.28 12.30 -7.31
N ASP A 22 15.80 11.22 -7.96
CA ASP A 22 15.13 11.26 -9.25
C ASP A 22 13.73 10.65 -9.12
N PRO A 23 12.77 11.39 -8.53
CA PRO A 23 11.49 10.81 -8.17
C PRO A 23 10.59 10.63 -9.40
N VAL A 24 9.97 9.46 -9.49
CA VAL A 24 8.86 9.25 -10.42
C VAL A 24 7.57 9.71 -9.76
N SER A 25 6.94 10.72 -10.34
CA SER A 25 5.67 11.28 -9.84
C SER A 25 4.48 10.35 -10.11
N ASN A 26 3.48 10.37 -9.24
CA ASN A 26 2.28 9.55 -9.33
C ASN A 26 1.03 10.35 -8.97
N THR A 27 -0.16 9.90 -9.40
CA THR A 27 -1.41 10.58 -9.08
C THR A 27 -2.24 9.71 -8.14
N VAL A 28 -2.89 10.33 -7.16
CA VAL A 28 -3.82 9.66 -6.24
C VAL A 28 -5.15 10.40 -6.23
N LEU A 29 -6.23 9.64 -6.23
CA LEU A 29 -7.60 10.14 -6.07
C LEU A 29 -8.35 9.20 -5.11
N LEU A 30 -8.79 9.74 -3.99
CA LEU A 30 -9.71 9.08 -3.06
C LEU A 30 -10.95 9.95 -2.97
N THR A 31 -12.11 9.43 -3.37
CA THR A 31 -13.36 10.22 -3.42
C THR A 31 -14.60 9.34 -3.53
N GLY A 32 -15.74 9.85 -3.07
CA GLY A 32 -17.05 9.25 -3.32
C GLY A 32 -17.17 7.80 -2.85
N ARG A 33 -17.40 6.87 -3.79
CA ARG A 33 -17.48 5.43 -3.49
C ARG A 33 -16.11 4.77 -3.33
N SER A 34 -15.04 5.37 -3.86
CA SER A 34 -13.68 4.85 -3.78
C SER A 34 -12.86 5.71 -2.82
N ARG A 35 -13.24 5.69 -1.54
CA ARG A 35 -12.50 6.37 -0.47
C ARG A 35 -11.22 5.61 -0.08
N GLY A 36 -11.11 4.35 -0.50
CA GLY A 36 -9.95 3.51 -0.30
C GLY A 36 -9.16 3.27 -1.58
N LEU A 37 -7.85 3.06 -1.46
CA LEU A 37 -7.00 2.58 -2.54
C LEU A 37 -6.08 1.47 -2.02
N LEU A 38 -6.16 0.30 -2.67
CA LEU A 38 -5.26 -0.83 -2.50
C LEU A 38 -4.16 -0.76 -3.55
N VAL A 39 -2.91 -0.74 -3.11
CA VAL A 39 -1.70 -0.68 -3.92
C VAL A 39 -0.99 -2.02 -3.83
N THR A 40 -0.93 -2.72 -4.94
CA THR A 40 -0.28 -4.03 -5.06
C THR A 40 0.99 -3.95 -5.91
N GLY A 41 1.79 -5.03 -5.91
CA GLY A 41 3.03 -5.11 -6.66
C GLY A 41 4.15 -5.76 -5.85
N SER A 42 5.25 -6.09 -6.50
CA SER A 42 6.42 -6.72 -5.88
C SER A 42 7.08 -5.85 -4.80
N ASN A 43 7.95 -6.46 -3.99
CA ASN A 43 8.82 -5.72 -3.08
C ASN A 43 9.71 -4.79 -3.91
N MET A 44 10.09 -3.64 -3.32
CA MET A 44 10.95 -2.64 -3.95
C MET A 44 10.33 -1.88 -5.15
N SER A 45 9.09 -2.19 -5.54
CA SER A 45 8.40 -1.56 -6.68
C SER A 45 7.97 -0.11 -6.47
N GLY A 46 8.15 0.44 -5.26
CA GLY A 46 7.83 1.83 -4.94
C GLY A 46 6.55 2.04 -4.11
N LYS A 47 5.84 0.96 -3.72
CA LYS A 47 4.61 1.05 -2.90
C LYS A 47 4.77 1.93 -1.65
N SER A 48 5.71 1.60 -0.76
CA SER A 48 5.95 2.35 0.47
C SER A 48 6.40 3.79 0.20
N THR A 49 7.17 4.02 -0.87
CA THR A 49 7.59 5.38 -1.28
C THR A 49 6.38 6.21 -1.71
N PHE A 50 5.47 5.64 -2.49
CA PHE A 50 4.21 6.29 -2.87
C PHE A 50 3.34 6.61 -1.66
N LEU A 51 3.16 5.65 -0.74
CA LEU A 51 2.39 5.87 0.49
C LEU A 51 2.98 7.00 1.35
N ARG A 52 4.31 7.00 1.54
CA ARG A 52 5.02 8.07 2.26
C ARG A 52 4.88 9.42 1.55
N ALA A 53 4.95 9.43 0.21
CA ALA A 53 4.78 10.65 -0.56
C ALA A 53 3.36 11.23 -0.39
N ALA A 54 2.32 10.39 -0.45
CA ALA A 54 0.94 10.83 -0.24
C ALA A 54 0.73 11.39 1.17
N GLY A 55 1.21 10.68 2.21
CA GLY A 55 1.13 11.14 3.60
C GLY A 55 1.90 12.44 3.85
N LEU A 56 3.13 12.55 3.33
CA LEU A 56 3.95 13.76 3.45
C LEU A 56 3.30 14.96 2.76
N ASN A 57 2.74 14.77 1.54
CA ASN A 57 2.04 15.84 0.83
C ASN A 57 0.80 16.31 1.60
N ALA A 58 0.04 15.39 2.20
CA ALA A 58 -1.09 15.75 3.06
C ALA A 58 -0.68 16.51 4.32
N LEU A 59 0.47 16.15 4.92
CA LEU A 59 1.01 16.85 6.08
C LEU A 59 1.45 18.28 5.72
N LEU A 60 2.26 18.42 4.66
CA LEU A 60 2.76 19.72 4.21
C LEU A 60 1.62 20.65 3.75
N ALA A 61 0.60 20.10 3.09
CA ALA A 61 -0.53 20.87 2.63
C ALA A 61 -1.25 21.58 3.78
N GLN A 62 -1.52 20.84 4.86
CA GLN A 62 -2.25 21.34 6.03
C GLN A 62 -1.41 22.20 6.98
N THR A 63 -0.10 21.97 7.05
CA THR A 63 0.77 22.63 8.06
C THR A 63 1.58 23.79 7.51
N ALA A 64 1.92 23.75 6.22
CA ALA A 64 2.83 24.70 5.57
C ALA A 64 2.24 25.32 4.29
N ALA A 65 0.97 25.04 3.98
CA ALA A 65 0.28 25.52 2.77
C ALA A 65 1.07 25.25 1.47
N THR A 66 1.80 24.13 1.43
CA THR A 66 2.64 23.71 0.30
C THR A 66 2.59 22.19 0.10
N CYS A 67 2.98 21.72 -1.07
CA CYS A 67 3.06 20.29 -1.38
C CYS A 67 4.04 20.04 -2.54
N HIS A 68 4.53 18.81 -2.64
CA HIS A 68 5.33 18.29 -3.74
C HIS A 68 4.44 17.54 -4.73
N ALA A 69 3.53 18.27 -5.38
CA ALA A 69 2.60 17.78 -6.39
C ALA A 69 2.27 18.91 -7.40
N ALA A 70 1.92 18.55 -8.62
CA ALA A 70 1.49 19.51 -9.65
C ALA A 70 0.11 20.13 -9.36
N ALA A 71 -0.73 19.41 -8.63
CA ALA A 71 -1.99 19.91 -8.06
C ALA A 71 -2.31 19.14 -6.79
N TYR A 72 -2.94 19.79 -5.81
CA TYR A 72 -3.37 19.16 -4.56
C TYR A 72 -4.69 19.77 -4.11
N GLU A 73 -5.67 18.92 -3.85
CA GLU A 73 -6.99 19.27 -3.35
C GLU A 73 -7.42 18.24 -2.29
N SER A 74 -7.80 18.66 -1.08
CA SER A 74 -8.30 17.74 -0.05
C SER A 74 -9.28 18.39 0.92
N CYS A 75 -9.99 17.59 1.72
CA CYS A 75 -10.52 18.08 2.99
C CYS A 75 -9.41 18.14 4.06
N ASP A 76 -9.73 18.73 5.22
CA ASP A 76 -8.90 18.59 6.41
C ASP A 76 -8.91 17.12 6.87
N VAL A 77 -7.72 16.59 7.19
CA VAL A 77 -7.57 15.18 7.56
C VAL A 77 -6.65 14.98 8.76
N ARG A 78 -7.08 14.11 9.67
CA ARG A 78 -6.19 13.50 10.65
C ARG A 78 -5.36 12.43 9.97
N LEU A 79 -4.08 12.71 9.73
CA LEU A 79 -3.15 11.73 9.14
C LEU A 79 -2.66 10.73 10.18
N LEU A 80 -2.90 9.43 9.93
CA LEU A 80 -2.38 8.33 10.74
C LEU A 80 -1.70 7.29 9.85
N THR A 81 -0.47 6.92 10.20
CA THR A 81 0.32 5.99 9.41
C THR A 81 0.75 4.77 10.22
N CYS A 82 0.59 3.61 9.61
CA CYS A 82 1.15 2.32 9.99
C CYS A 82 2.14 1.89 8.89
N ILE A 83 3.16 2.71 8.67
CA ILE A 83 4.26 2.44 7.73
C ILE A 83 5.49 2.05 8.56
N GLY A 84 6.20 0.99 8.13
CA GLY A 84 7.23 0.28 8.89
C GLY A 84 8.07 1.12 9.86
N ARG A 85 8.21 0.61 11.09
CA ARG A 85 9.21 1.03 12.07
C ARG A 85 10.45 0.14 11.94
N ALA A 86 11.62 0.74 12.18
CA ALA A 86 12.92 0.12 12.02
C ALA A 86 13.04 -1.19 12.84
N ASP A 87 13.79 -2.13 12.26
CA ASP A 87 14.06 -3.46 12.77
C ASP A 87 14.58 -3.43 14.23
N ASN A 88 13.71 -3.71 15.21
CA ASN A 88 14.15 -4.25 16.49
C ASN A 88 14.32 -5.77 16.37
N VAL A 89 15.56 -6.22 16.22
CA VAL A 89 15.95 -7.64 16.05
C VAL A 89 15.54 -8.55 17.23
N VAL A 90 14.93 -7.99 18.28
CA VAL A 90 14.52 -8.68 19.50
C VAL A 90 13.00 -8.89 19.46
N GLU A 91 12.59 -10.16 19.34
CA GLU A 91 11.23 -10.71 19.58
C GLU A 91 10.18 -10.54 18.47
N GLY A 92 10.01 -11.56 17.62
CA GLY A 92 8.92 -11.66 16.63
C GLY A 92 7.48 -11.53 17.18
N LYS A 93 7.27 -11.60 18.50
CA LYS A 93 5.98 -11.30 19.15
C LYS A 93 5.70 -9.79 19.25
N SER A 94 6.74 -8.97 19.33
CA SER A 94 6.64 -7.52 19.52
C SER A 94 6.17 -6.82 18.25
N TYR A 95 6.58 -7.28 17.06
CA TYR A 95 6.15 -6.67 15.79
C TYR A 95 4.66 -6.82 15.51
N TYR A 96 4.11 -8.03 15.63
CA TYR A 96 2.68 -8.25 15.41
C TYR A 96 1.85 -7.46 16.42
N LEU A 97 2.26 -7.44 17.69
CA LEU A 97 1.57 -6.66 18.71
C LEU A 97 1.67 -5.15 18.45
N GLU A 98 2.84 -4.63 18.10
CA GLU A 98 3.03 -3.22 17.75
C GLU A 98 2.20 -2.80 16.55
N GLU A 99 2.10 -3.67 15.55
CA GLU A 99 1.25 -3.47 14.39
C GLU A 99 -0.23 -3.46 14.77
N ALA A 100 -0.68 -4.44 15.56
CA ALA A 100 -2.05 -4.49 16.07
C ALA A 100 -2.39 -3.26 16.93
N LEU A 101 -1.47 -2.79 17.76
CA LEU A 101 -1.61 -1.55 18.54
C LEU A 101 -1.62 -0.32 17.64
N GLY A 102 -0.86 -0.33 16.55
CA GLY A 102 -0.87 0.71 15.54
C GLY A 102 -2.22 0.83 14.85
N ILE A 103 -2.81 -0.31 14.46
CA ILE A 103 -4.15 -0.37 13.89
C ILE A 103 -5.19 0.08 14.93
N LEU A 104 -5.09 -0.40 16.17
CA LEU A 104 -6.00 0.01 17.25
C LEU A 104 -5.96 1.53 17.51
N ARG A 105 -4.77 2.15 17.42
CA ARG A 105 -4.64 3.62 17.48
C ARG A 105 -5.38 4.32 16.35
N VAL A 106 -5.41 3.75 15.14
CA VAL A 106 -6.21 4.29 14.03
C VAL A 106 -7.69 4.19 14.37
N LEU A 107 -8.15 3.01 14.81
CA LEU A 107 -9.56 2.78 15.17
C LEU A 107 -10.05 3.72 16.26
N ASN A 108 -9.25 3.91 17.32
CA ASN A 108 -9.58 4.81 18.44
C ASN A 108 -9.57 6.29 18.05
N ALA A 109 -8.99 6.63 16.90
CA ALA A 109 -8.91 7.99 16.40
C ALA A 109 -9.92 8.28 15.29
N LEU A 110 -10.79 7.32 14.92
CA LEU A 110 -11.90 7.58 14.02
C LEU A 110 -12.89 8.54 14.68
N ASP A 111 -13.41 9.48 13.90
CA ASP A 111 -14.26 10.56 14.37
C ASP A 111 -15.22 11.03 13.27
N ASP A 112 -16.46 11.33 13.63
CA ASP A 112 -17.49 11.72 12.65
C ASP A 112 -17.33 13.18 12.15
N GLN A 113 -16.58 14.01 12.87
CA GLN A 113 -16.38 15.44 12.54
C GLN A 113 -15.11 15.67 11.74
N LEU A 114 -14.04 14.91 12.01
CA LEU A 114 -12.75 15.05 11.33
C LEU A 114 -12.40 13.77 10.57
N VAL A 115 -12.26 13.92 9.24
CA VAL A 115 -11.89 12.81 8.36
C VAL A 115 -10.53 12.24 8.76
N THR A 116 -10.44 10.91 8.87
CA THR A 116 -9.14 10.25 9.10
C THR A 116 -8.53 9.80 7.78
N LEU A 117 -7.30 10.22 7.48
CA LEU A 117 -6.48 9.62 6.42
C LEU A 117 -5.61 8.53 7.04
N ALA A 118 -5.99 7.27 6.84
CA ALA A 118 -5.25 6.12 7.33
C ALA A 118 -4.36 5.52 6.25
N ILE A 119 -3.07 5.34 6.53
CA ILE A 119 -2.11 4.76 5.60
C ILE A 119 -1.48 3.52 6.20
N PHE A 120 -1.62 2.38 5.53
CA PHE A 120 -1.11 1.08 5.97
C PHE A 120 -0.10 0.54 4.96
N ASP A 121 1.05 0.08 5.44
CA ASP A 121 2.04 -0.62 4.63
C ASP A 121 2.12 -2.07 5.11
N GLU A 122 1.51 -2.99 4.36
CA GLU A 122 1.45 -4.44 4.62
C GLU A 122 0.99 -4.80 6.04
N MET A 123 -0.32 -4.91 6.22
CA MET A 123 -0.97 -5.22 7.50
C MET A 123 -0.79 -6.69 7.92
N PHE A 124 -0.59 -6.93 9.22
CA PHE A 124 -0.53 -8.23 9.89
C PHE A 124 0.53 -9.19 9.33
N ARG A 125 1.73 -8.69 9.01
CA ARG A 125 2.83 -9.47 8.40
C ARG A 125 3.29 -10.69 9.22
N GLY A 126 2.99 -10.72 10.52
CA GLY A 126 3.43 -11.76 11.45
C GLY A 126 2.52 -12.98 11.64
N THR A 127 1.38 -13.07 10.95
CA THR A 127 0.45 -14.22 11.07
C THR A 127 0.31 -15.01 9.77
N ASN A 128 -0.40 -16.15 9.83
CA ASN A 128 -0.72 -16.96 8.66
C ASN A 128 -1.58 -16.17 7.65
N SER A 129 -1.47 -16.53 6.36
CA SER A 129 -2.09 -15.75 5.29
C SER A 129 -3.61 -15.67 5.40
N GLU A 130 -4.28 -16.74 5.84
CA GLU A 130 -5.74 -16.76 5.97
C GLU A 130 -6.24 -15.78 7.04
N GLU A 131 -5.61 -15.80 8.23
CA GLU A 131 -5.92 -14.86 9.31
C GLU A 131 -5.58 -13.43 8.93
N ARG A 132 -4.44 -13.20 8.28
CA ARG A 132 -4.02 -11.86 7.82
C ARG A 132 -5.06 -11.27 6.87
N ILE A 133 -5.49 -12.02 5.85
CA ILE A 133 -6.48 -11.56 4.87
C ILE A 133 -7.82 -11.32 5.56
N ALA A 134 -8.28 -12.25 6.40
CA ALA A 134 -9.56 -12.10 7.10
C ALA A 134 -9.58 -10.89 8.05
N ALA A 135 -8.51 -10.69 8.83
CA ALA A 135 -8.39 -9.56 9.74
C ALA A 135 -8.23 -8.24 8.97
N GLY A 136 -7.37 -8.21 7.95
CA GLY A 136 -7.15 -7.06 7.07
C GLY A 136 -8.44 -6.60 6.42
N PHE A 137 -9.21 -7.51 5.82
CA PHE A 137 -10.51 -7.22 5.24
C PHE A 137 -11.46 -6.56 6.25
N ARG A 138 -11.62 -7.16 7.45
CA ARG A 138 -12.55 -6.65 8.46
C ARG A 138 -12.15 -5.28 8.97
N VAL A 139 -10.86 -5.06 9.22
CA VAL A 139 -10.35 -3.76 9.69
C VAL A 139 -10.53 -2.69 8.61
N LEU A 140 -10.14 -2.98 7.37
CA LEU A 140 -10.25 -2.02 6.26
C LEU A 140 -11.71 -1.68 5.94
N LYS A 141 -12.60 -2.68 5.98
CA LYS A 141 -14.04 -2.46 5.84
C LYS A 141 -14.58 -1.60 6.98
N TYR A 142 -14.21 -1.88 8.22
CA TYR A 142 -14.62 -1.06 9.35
C TYR A 142 -14.16 0.40 9.21
N ILE A 143 -12.88 0.64 8.91
CA ILE A 143 -12.34 2.01 8.80
C ILE A 143 -13.06 2.78 7.69
N ILE A 144 -13.25 2.20 6.50
CA ILE A 144 -13.83 2.93 5.38
C ILE A 144 -15.31 3.30 5.61
N GLU A 145 -16.01 2.57 6.47
CA GLU A 145 -17.37 2.85 6.89
C GLU A 145 -17.45 4.00 7.92
N HIS A 146 -16.33 4.40 8.53
CA HIS A 146 -16.24 5.42 9.60
C HIS A 146 -15.41 6.63 9.17
N ASN A 147 -16.03 7.57 8.45
CA ASN A 147 -15.48 8.88 8.05
C ASN A 147 -13.96 8.91 7.75
N ALA A 148 -13.51 8.02 6.86
CA ALA A 148 -12.10 7.85 6.57
C ALA A 148 -11.79 7.80 5.07
N LEU A 149 -10.55 8.14 4.76
CA LEU A 149 -9.85 7.90 3.49
C LEU A 149 -8.71 6.93 3.79
N VAL A 150 -8.51 5.92 2.94
CA VAL A 150 -7.60 4.83 3.26
C VAL A 150 -6.64 4.52 2.11
N LEU A 151 -5.35 4.46 2.41
CA LEU A 151 -4.31 3.99 1.49
C LEU A 151 -3.65 2.74 2.07
N VAL A 152 -3.57 1.67 1.28
CA VAL A 152 -3.02 0.40 1.74
C VAL A 152 -2.06 -0.16 0.71
N ALA A 153 -0.84 -0.48 1.09
CA ALA A 153 0.01 -1.36 0.30
C ALA A 153 -0.16 -2.80 0.79
N THR A 154 -0.36 -3.75 -0.12
CA THR A 154 -0.50 -5.17 0.22
C THR A 154 0.03 -6.09 -0.88
N HIS A 155 0.37 -7.32 -0.48
CA HIS A 155 0.68 -8.43 -1.39
C HIS A 155 -0.49 -9.40 -1.56
N ASP A 156 -1.52 -9.27 -0.72
CA ASP A 156 -2.67 -10.16 -0.72
C ASP A 156 -3.65 -9.71 -1.81
N LEU A 157 -3.64 -10.39 -2.95
CA LEU A 157 -4.51 -10.07 -4.10
C LEU A 157 -5.97 -10.36 -3.78
N GLU A 158 -6.24 -11.29 -2.88
CA GLU A 158 -7.57 -11.64 -2.40
C GLU A 158 -8.30 -10.42 -1.81
N LEU A 159 -7.56 -9.53 -1.12
CA LEU A 159 -8.14 -8.27 -0.61
C LEU A 159 -8.65 -7.35 -1.71
N THR A 160 -8.03 -7.39 -2.90
CA THR A 160 -8.42 -6.53 -4.04
C THR A 160 -9.80 -6.88 -4.57
N GLU A 161 -10.18 -8.16 -4.50
CA GLU A 161 -11.50 -8.64 -4.89
C GLU A 161 -12.52 -8.38 -3.78
N MET A 162 -12.17 -8.73 -2.54
CA MET A 162 -13.05 -8.62 -1.37
C MET A 162 -13.48 -7.18 -1.05
N LEU A 163 -12.64 -6.19 -1.35
CA LEU A 163 -12.88 -4.76 -1.02
C LEU A 163 -13.26 -3.90 -2.24
N SER A 164 -13.50 -4.52 -3.40
CA SER A 164 -13.71 -3.83 -4.70
C SER A 164 -14.86 -2.82 -4.73
N GLU A 165 -15.84 -2.91 -3.81
CA GLU A 165 -16.94 -1.94 -3.72
C GLU A 165 -16.53 -0.56 -3.18
N SER A 166 -15.53 -0.53 -2.28
CA SER A 166 -15.14 0.66 -1.52
C SER A 166 -13.68 1.07 -1.75
N TYR A 167 -12.87 0.16 -2.29
CA TYR A 167 -11.45 0.34 -2.56
C TYR A 167 -11.18 0.25 -4.06
N ALA A 168 -10.58 1.29 -4.62
CA ALA A 168 -9.96 1.19 -5.93
C ALA A 168 -8.71 0.31 -5.83
N ASN A 169 -8.35 -0.33 -6.94
CA ASN A 169 -7.13 -1.11 -7.04
C ASN A 169 -6.12 -0.40 -7.94
N SER A 170 -4.88 -0.36 -7.52
CA SER A 170 -3.75 0.05 -8.33
C SER A 170 -2.54 -0.83 -8.05
N HIS A 171 -1.57 -0.79 -8.94
CA HIS A 171 -0.36 -1.58 -8.78
C HIS A 171 0.86 -0.89 -9.35
N PHE A 172 2.01 -1.29 -8.83
CA PHE A 172 3.30 -1.07 -9.46
C PHE A 172 3.71 -2.35 -10.19
N THR A 173 4.32 -2.18 -11.36
CA THR A 173 4.85 -3.30 -12.14
C THR A 173 6.35 -3.35 -12.05
N ASP A 174 6.86 -4.57 -12.15
CA ASP A 174 8.26 -4.87 -12.36
C ASP A 174 8.42 -5.65 -13.67
N ARG A 175 9.61 -5.57 -14.26
CA ARG A 175 9.98 -6.34 -15.45
C ARG A 175 11.37 -6.91 -15.29
N VAL A 176 11.61 -8.06 -15.90
CA VAL A 176 12.97 -8.61 -15.99
C VAL A 176 13.66 -7.97 -17.17
N GLY A 177 14.59 -7.07 -16.89
CA GLY A 177 15.43 -6.39 -17.87
C GLY A 177 16.79 -7.06 -18.02
N SER A 178 17.74 -6.33 -18.62
CA SER A 178 19.08 -6.85 -18.90
C SER A 178 19.97 -6.97 -17.67
N PHE A 179 19.64 -6.22 -16.60
CA PHE A 179 20.42 -6.14 -15.36
C PHE A 179 19.69 -6.71 -14.14
N GLY A 180 18.60 -7.47 -14.34
CA GLY A 180 17.77 -8.02 -13.28
C GLY A 180 16.35 -7.45 -13.29
N LEU A 181 15.82 -7.12 -12.10
CA LEU A 181 14.51 -6.48 -11.96
C LEU A 181 14.62 -4.97 -12.23
N GLU A 182 13.81 -4.49 -13.17
CA GLU A 182 13.62 -3.07 -13.46
C GLU A 182 12.20 -2.65 -13.06
N PHE A 183 12.08 -1.44 -12.54
CA PHE A 183 10.83 -0.85 -12.09
C PHE A 183 10.65 0.51 -12.77
N ASP A 184 9.46 0.78 -13.32
CA ASP A 184 9.13 2.10 -13.88
C ASP A 184 8.61 3.08 -12.81
N PHE A 185 8.35 2.57 -11.60
CA PHE A 185 7.80 3.31 -10.45
C PHE A 185 6.54 4.12 -10.78
N LYS A 186 5.76 3.65 -11.77
CA LYS A 186 4.46 4.25 -12.13
C LYS A 186 3.32 3.42 -11.58
N LEU A 187 2.42 4.09 -10.87
CA LEU A 187 1.17 3.56 -10.39
C LEU A 187 0.22 3.37 -11.58
N LYS A 188 -0.30 2.15 -11.73
CA LYS A 188 -1.22 1.75 -12.80
C LYS A 188 -2.52 1.27 -12.20
N GLU A 189 -3.63 1.48 -12.90
CA GLU A 189 -4.95 1.04 -12.43
C GLU A 189 -5.08 -0.49 -12.47
N GLY A 190 -5.89 -1.03 -11.55
CA GLY A 190 -6.14 -2.45 -11.40
C GLY A 190 -5.15 -3.17 -10.47
N PRO A 191 -5.42 -4.43 -10.10
CA PRO A 191 -4.51 -5.24 -9.28
C PRO A 191 -3.29 -5.69 -10.09
N ALA A 192 -2.20 -6.04 -9.39
CA ALA A 192 -0.99 -6.57 -10.02
C ALA A 192 -1.28 -7.90 -10.74
N THR A 193 -0.84 -8.01 -12.00
CA THR A 193 -1.10 -9.18 -12.86
C THR A 193 0.11 -10.10 -13.03
N THR A 194 1.31 -9.66 -12.62
CA THR A 194 2.57 -10.37 -12.91
C THR A 194 3.32 -10.76 -11.65
N LYS A 195 3.85 -11.99 -11.61
CA LYS A 195 4.77 -12.48 -10.58
C LYS A 195 6.12 -12.84 -11.22
N ASN A 196 7.08 -11.92 -11.20
CA ASN A 196 8.37 -12.12 -11.90
C ASN A 196 9.48 -12.76 -11.04
N ALA A 197 9.19 -13.22 -9.82
CA ALA A 197 10.22 -13.79 -8.94
C ALA A 197 10.98 -14.97 -9.58
N ILE A 198 10.28 -15.93 -10.19
CA ILE A 198 10.90 -17.07 -10.90
C ILE A 198 11.65 -16.60 -12.14
N ALA A 199 11.13 -15.59 -12.84
CA ALA A 199 11.78 -15.03 -14.01
C ALA A 199 13.11 -14.33 -13.65
N LEU A 200 13.17 -13.65 -12.49
CA LEU A 200 14.41 -13.11 -11.94
C LEU A 200 15.42 -14.22 -11.62
N LEU A 201 15.02 -15.27 -10.91
CA LEU A 201 15.92 -16.37 -10.58
C LEU A 201 16.52 -17.01 -11.84
N ARG A 202 15.71 -17.14 -12.89
CA ARG A 202 16.16 -17.63 -14.20
C ARG A 202 17.16 -16.67 -14.85
N HIS A 203 16.92 -15.36 -14.77
CA HIS A 203 17.86 -14.34 -15.25
C HIS A 203 19.19 -14.37 -14.49
N LEU A 204 19.14 -14.61 -13.17
CA LEU A 204 20.31 -14.83 -12.32
C LEU A 204 21.01 -16.19 -12.56
N LYS A 205 20.56 -16.96 -13.55
CA LYS A 205 21.12 -18.27 -13.94
C LYS A 205 21.09 -19.30 -12.81
N TYR A 206 20.07 -19.25 -11.95
CA TYR A 206 19.81 -20.34 -11.03
C TYR A 206 19.58 -21.64 -11.82
N PRO A 207 19.95 -22.81 -11.27
CA PRO A 207 19.67 -24.10 -11.87
C PRO A 207 18.22 -24.22 -12.37
N ARG A 208 18.02 -24.87 -13.50
CA ARG A 208 16.68 -24.98 -14.14
C ARG A 208 15.70 -25.70 -13.22
N GLU A 209 16.19 -26.64 -12.44
CA GLU A 209 15.45 -27.40 -11.43
C GLU A 209 14.81 -26.51 -10.36
N ILE A 210 15.36 -25.32 -10.11
CA ILE A 210 14.86 -24.34 -9.14
C ILE A 210 13.93 -23.31 -9.81
N THR A 211 14.07 -23.09 -11.11
CA THR A 211 13.36 -22.04 -11.87
C THR A 211 12.33 -22.58 -12.85
N ASP A 212 12.02 -23.87 -12.75
CA ASP A 212 10.95 -24.52 -13.46
C ASP A 212 9.60 -23.98 -12.90
N PRO A 213 8.73 -23.42 -13.75
CA PRO A 213 7.42 -22.95 -13.30
C PRO A 213 6.47 -24.10 -12.93
N ALA A 214 6.80 -25.35 -13.27
CA ALA A 214 6.01 -26.51 -12.84
C ALA A 214 6.08 -26.65 -11.31
N PRO A 215 4.93 -26.87 -10.63
CA PRO A 215 4.95 -27.13 -9.19
C PRO A 215 5.83 -28.37 -8.93
N PRO A 216 6.64 -28.37 -7.86
CA PRO A 216 7.42 -29.53 -7.49
C PRO A 216 6.48 -30.74 -7.34
N ASN A 217 6.81 -31.83 -8.02
CA ASN A 217 6.07 -33.07 -7.96
C ASN A 217 6.37 -33.73 -6.60
N TYR A 218 5.74 -33.24 -5.54
CA TYR A 218 5.71 -33.95 -4.26
C TYR A 218 4.87 -35.19 -4.47
N GLY A 219 5.52 -36.32 -4.80
CA GLY A 219 4.90 -37.63 -4.91
C GLY A 219 3.90 -37.82 -3.78
N GLY A 220 2.65 -38.12 -4.15
CA GLY A 220 1.50 -38.00 -3.27
C GLY A 220 1.65 -38.72 -1.93
N ALA A 221 1.25 -38.04 -0.88
CA ALA A 221 0.66 -38.64 0.30
C ALA A 221 -0.08 -37.57 1.11
N ARG A 222 -1.40 -37.59 1.03
CA ARG A 222 -2.28 -37.56 2.20
C ARG A 222 -3.68 -38.02 1.77
N ARG A 223 -4.03 -39.19 2.29
CA ARG A 223 -5.41 -39.67 2.45
C ARG A 223 -6.15 -38.77 3.43
#